data_AF-A0A5A7UE96-F1
#
_entry.id   AF-A0A5A7UE96-F1
#
_cell.length_a   1.000
_cell.length_b   1.000
_cell.length_c   1.000
_cell.angle_alpha   90.00
_cell.angle_beta   90.00
_cell.angle_gamma   90.00
#
_symmetry.space_group_name_H-M   'P 1'
#
loop_
_entity.id
_entity.type
_entity.pdbx_description
1 polymer ?
#
loop_
_entity_poly.entity_id
_entity_poly.type
_entity_poly.pdbx_seq_one_letter_code
_entity_poly.pdbx_strand_id
1 'polypeptide(L)'
;MTTNICESLNSKLKIDRDLPVASLLEAIREFLQWWFYERRKAASCLKSVLSSWGEGLIRKLVDESRSFIYYYATVLSATYDGLVRSIGNHTDWSVVEVNDNILPPIFRRPAGRPRKRRIPSIGEVSKSSKCSRCKRADHNIRTCRFEPI
;
A
#
# COMPACT_ATOMS: atom_id res chain seq x y z
N MET A 1 13.87 1.07 10.07
CA MET A 1 13.44 0.09 11.09
C MET A 1 11.94 -0.02 11.02
N THR A 2 11.40 -1.17 10.66
CA THR A 2 10.00 -1.48 10.90
C THR A 2 9.93 -1.91 12.35
N THR A 3 9.45 -1.06 13.26
CA THR A 3 9.22 -1.44 14.65
C THR A 3 8.20 -2.56 14.63
N ASN A 4 8.66 -3.81 14.69
CA ASN A 4 7.77 -4.94 14.63
C ASN A 4 6.98 -5.00 15.95
N ILE A 5 5.81 -5.64 15.92
CA ILE A 5 4.92 -5.70 17.09
C ILE A 5 5.65 -6.32 18.29
N CYS A 6 6.47 -7.34 18.06
CA CYS A 6 7.24 -8.03 19.10
C CYS A 6 8.28 -7.10 19.77
N GLU A 7 8.96 -6.23 19.02
CA GLU A 7 9.92 -5.25 19.55
C GLU A 7 9.22 -4.21 20.43
N SER A 8 8.05 -3.72 20.01
CA SER A 8 7.28 -2.78 20.85
C SER A 8 6.77 -3.43 22.13
N LEU A 9 6.33 -4.69 22.06
CA LEU A 9 5.82 -5.43 23.21
C LEU A 9 6.95 -5.76 24.18
N ASN A 10 8.09 -6.24 23.67
CA ASN A 10 9.29 -6.52 24.46
C ASN A 10 9.85 -5.27 25.13
N SER A 11 9.77 -4.12 24.46
CA SER A 11 10.15 -2.84 25.07
C SER A 11 9.21 -2.45 26.21
N LYS A 12 7.93 -2.79 26.12
CA LYS A 12 6.92 -2.43 27.13
C LYS A 12 6.98 -3.34 28.35
N LEU A 13 7.26 -4.64 28.14
CA LEU A 13 7.36 -5.68 29.17
C LEU A 13 8.80 -5.89 29.66
N LYS A 14 9.68 -4.91 29.45
CA LYS A 14 11.12 -5.05 29.69
C LYS A 14 11.46 -5.40 31.15
N ILE A 15 10.65 -4.90 32.09
CA ILE A 15 10.81 -5.13 33.53
C ILE A 15 10.03 -6.38 33.94
N ASP A 16 8.83 -6.58 33.38
CA ASP A 16 7.92 -7.65 33.78
C ASP A 16 8.40 -9.05 33.36
N ARG A 17 9.25 -9.14 32.33
CA ARG A 17 9.81 -10.41 31.84
C ARG A 17 10.76 -11.10 32.84
N ASP A 18 11.31 -10.36 33.79
CA ASP A 18 12.22 -10.87 34.81
C ASP A 18 11.44 -11.28 36.10
N LEU A 19 10.11 -11.09 36.10
CA LEU A 19 9.22 -11.47 37.19
C LEU A 19 8.72 -12.92 37.05
N PRO A 20 8.18 -13.53 38.11
CA PRO A 20 7.48 -14.80 38.02
C PRO A 20 6.39 -14.76 36.95
N VAL A 21 6.16 -15.90 36.28
CA VAL A 21 5.25 -16.02 35.13
C VAL A 21 3.85 -15.44 35.42
N ALA A 22 3.33 -15.61 36.64
CA ALA A 22 2.06 -15.05 37.04
C ALA A 22 2.02 -13.51 36.94
N SER A 23 3.07 -12.82 37.39
CA SER A 23 3.18 -11.36 37.34
C SER A 23 3.34 -10.85 35.90
N LEU A 24 4.09 -11.56 35.06
CA LEU A 24 4.22 -11.23 33.64
C LEU A 24 2.87 -11.33 32.92
N LEU A 25 2.10 -12.39 33.17
CA LEU A 25 0.77 -12.57 32.57
C LEU A 25 -0.20 -11.46 33.00
N GLU A 26 -0.12 -11.03 34.26
CA GLU A 26 -0.94 -9.93 34.77
C GLU A 26 -0.59 -8.59 34.12
N ALA A 27 0.71 -8.29 33.98
CA ALA A 27 1.18 -7.10 33.27
C ALA A 27 0.72 -7.06 31.80
N ILE A 28 0.75 -8.21 31.11
CA ILE A 28 0.23 -8.34 29.74
C ILE A 28 -1.28 -8.08 29.71
N ARG A 29 -2.04 -8.65 30.66
CA ARG A 29 -3.49 -8.49 30.77
C ARG A 29 -3.86 -7.02 30.94
N GLU A 30 -3.23 -6.33 31.89
CA GLU A 30 -3.46 -4.91 32.17
C GLU A 30 -3.12 -4.04 30.94
N PHE A 31 -1.99 -4.30 30.30
CA PHE A 31 -1.58 -3.57 29.10
C PHE A 31 -2.61 -3.70 27.97
N LEU A 32 -3.03 -4.94 27.65
CA LEU A 32 -4.00 -5.17 26.59
C LEU A 32 -5.37 -4.56 26.92
N GLN A 33 -5.82 -4.67 28.17
CA GLN A 33 -7.07 -4.08 28.62
C GLN A 33 -7.06 -2.56 28.49
N TRP A 34 -6.02 -1.91 29.00
CA TRP A 34 -5.85 -0.47 28.88
C TRP A 34 -5.81 -0.04 27.41
N TRP A 35 -5.05 -0.76 26.58
CA TRP A 35 -4.94 -0.44 25.16
C TRP A 35 -6.27 -0.55 24.41
N PHE A 36 -7.05 -1.59 24.68
CA PHE A 36 -8.38 -1.76 24.09
C PHE A 36 -9.40 -0.77 24.63
N TYR A 37 -9.28 -0.37 25.90
CA TYR A 37 -10.11 0.68 26.48
C TYR A 37 -9.86 2.02 25.79
N GLU A 38 -8.60 2.47 25.72
CA GLU A 38 -8.21 3.72 25.05
C GLU A 38 -8.66 3.75 23.59
N ARG A 39 -8.47 2.64 22.86
CA ARG A 39 -8.91 2.54 21.46
C ARG A 39 -10.43 2.61 21.31
N ARG A 40 -11.19 1.95 22.18
CA ARG A 40 -12.67 2.03 22.16
C ARG A 40 -13.16 3.43 22.49
N LYS A 41 -12.56 4.07 23.50
CA LYS A 41 -12.87 5.46 23.87
C LYS A 41 -12.58 6.41 22.72
N ALA A 42 -11.40 6.32 22.10
CA ALA A 42 -11.05 7.12 20.93
C ALA A 42 -12.01 6.89 19.76
N ALA A 43 -12.39 5.63 19.50
CA ALA A 43 -13.35 5.28 18.46
C ALA A 43 -14.76 5.84 18.75
N SER A 44 -15.20 5.83 20.00
CA SER A 44 -16.49 6.42 20.41
C SER A 44 -16.57 7.93 20.19
N CYS A 45 -15.42 8.61 20.19
CA CYS A 45 -15.33 10.04 19.92
C CYS A 45 -15.18 10.37 18.43
N LEU A 46 -15.09 9.37 17.54
CA LEU A 46 -15.00 9.62 16.10
C LEU A 46 -16.35 10.12 15.57
N LYS A 47 -16.29 11.17 14.75
CA LYS A 47 -17.47 11.78 14.12
C LYS A 47 -17.91 11.05 12.86
N SER A 48 -17.05 10.23 12.28
CA SER A 48 -17.33 9.49 11.05
C SER A 48 -17.16 8.00 11.26
N VAL A 49 -17.59 7.24 10.25
CA VAL A 49 -17.46 5.79 10.19
C VAL A 49 -15.99 5.35 10.07
N LEU A 50 -15.09 6.25 9.63
CA LEU A 50 -13.69 5.93 9.37
C LEU A 50 -12.79 6.46 10.48
N SER A 51 -11.66 5.79 10.70
CA SER A 51 -10.60 6.34 11.55
C SER A 51 -10.02 7.62 10.92
N SER A 52 -9.48 8.52 11.73
CA SER A 52 -8.81 9.74 11.26
C SER A 52 -7.72 9.45 10.21
N TRP A 53 -6.99 8.34 10.38
CA TRP A 53 -6.03 7.85 9.40
C TRP A 53 -6.71 7.42 8.09
N GLY A 54 -7.79 6.65 8.17
CA GLY A 54 -8.55 6.19 7.00
C GLY A 54 -9.15 7.36 6.22
N GLU A 55 -9.73 8.34 6.92
CA GLU A 55 -10.19 9.58 6.28
C GLU A 55 -9.05 10.35 5.60
N GLY A 56 -7.91 10.48 6.27
CA GLY A 56 -6.73 11.15 5.69
C GLY A 56 -6.24 10.47 4.43
N LEU A 57 -6.25 9.14 4.40
CA LEU A 57 -5.89 8.37 3.21
C LEU A 57 -6.88 8.59 2.06
N ILE A 58 -8.18 8.54 2.33
CA ILE A 58 -9.20 8.78 1.30
C ILE A 58 -9.11 10.20 0.77
N ARG A 59 -8.98 11.23 1.63
CA ARG A 59 -8.81 12.62 1.18
C ARG A 59 -7.62 12.75 0.24
N LYS A 60 -6.47 12.18 0.62
CA LYS A 60 -5.27 12.19 -0.21
C LYS A 60 -5.48 11.52 -1.57
N LEU A 61 -6.14 10.37 -1.60
CA LEU A 61 -6.46 9.68 -2.85
C LEU A 61 -7.44 10.47 -3.72
N VAL A 62 -8.43 11.13 -3.11
CA VAL A 62 -9.36 12.01 -3.84
C VAL A 62 -8.62 13.22 -4.41
N ASP A 63 -7.74 13.86 -3.65
CA ASP A 63 -6.95 14.99 -4.12
C ASP A 63 -5.98 14.58 -5.24
N GLU A 64 -5.33 13.42 -5.11
CA GLU A 64 -4.53 12.84 -6.19
C GLU A 64 -5.40 12.54 -7.42
N SER A 65 -6.60 11.95 -7.25
CA SER A 65 -7.51 11.65 -8.35
C SER A 65 -7.97 12.89 -9.10
N ARG A 66 -8.20 14.00 -8.38
CA ARG A 66 -8.55 15.31 -8.95
C ARG A 66 -7.42 15.93 -9.77
N SER A 67 -6.17 15.53 -9.53
CA SER A 67 -5.02 15.95 -10.34
C SER A 67 -4.95 15.24 -11.69
N PHE A 68 -5.65 14.13 -11.90
CA PHE A 68 -5.66 13.41 -13.17
C PHE A 68 -6.73 13.99 -14.10
N ILE A 69 -6.27 14.50 -15.23
CA ILE A 69 -7.07 15.26 -16.20
C ILE A 69 -8.25 14.43 -16.77
N TYR A 70 -8.10 13.10 -16.79
CA TYR A 70 -9.12 12.17 -17.29
C TYR A 70 -10.40 12.08 -16.45
N TYR A 71 -10.38 12.53 -15.19
CA TYR A 71 -11.57 12.51 -14.32
C TYR A 71 -12.38 13.81 -14.34
N TYR A 72 -11.94 14.83 -15.09
CA TYR A 72 -12.78 16.01 -15.28
C TYR A 72 -14.01 15.64 -16.11
N ALA A 73 -15.19 16.06 -15.64
CA ALA A 73 -16.46 15.80 -16.32
C ALA A 73 -16.44 16.29 -17.78
N THR A 74 -15.68 17.35 -18.08
CA THR A 74 -15.48 17.87 -19.43
C THR A 74 -14.69 16.92 -20.33
N VAL A 75 -13.61 16.32 -19.81
CA VAL A 75 -12.79 15.35 -20.54
C VAL A 75 -13.55 14.04 -20.71
N LEU A 76 -14.25 13.59 -19.67
CA LEU A 76 -15.14 12.43 -19.75
C LEU A 76 -16.22 12.66 -20.81
N SER A 77 -16.93 13.78 -20.77
CA SER A 77 -17.94 14.13 -21.77
C SER A 77 -17.34 14.18 -23.19
N ALA A 78 -16.15 14.77 -23.36
CA ALA A 78 -15.47 14.84 -24.66
C ALA A 78 -15.05 13.46 -25.19
N THR A 79 -14.64 12.53 -24.32
CA THR A 79 -14.31 11.15 -24.75
C THR A 79 -15.52 10.38 -25.30
N TYR A 80 -16.72 10.72 -24.83
CA TYR A 80 -17.98 10.10 -25.28
C TYR A 80 -18.78 10.99 -26.25
N ASP A 81 -18.22 12.12 -26.70
CA ASP A 81 -18.84 13.01 -27.69
C ASP A 81 -18.84 12.40 -29.11
N GLY A 82 -17.98 11.40 -29.34
CA GLY A 82 -18.00 10.61 -30.57
C GLY A 82 -19.32 9.87 -30.74
N LEU A 83 -19.98 10.06 -31.89
CA LEU A 83 -21.21 9.36 -32.24
C LEU A 83 -20.97 7.84 -32.30
N VAL A 84 -21.37 7.12 -31.26
CA VAL A 84 -21.44 5.66 -31.30
C VAL A 84 -22.64 5.29 -32.17
N ARG A 85 -22.39 4.96 -33.43
CA ARG A 85 -23.44 4.45 -34.32
C ARG A 85 -23.96 3.14 -33.76
N SER A 86 -25.27 2.97 -33.77
CA SER A 86 -25.87 1.66 -33.54
C SER A 86 -25.25 0.67 -34.52
N ILE A 87 -24.88 -0.50 -33.99
CA ILE A 87 -24.56 -1.63 -34.84
C ILE A 87 -25.83 -1.92 -35.64
N GLY A 88 -25.76 -1.74 -36.96
CA GLY A 88 -26.87 -2.00 -37.87
C GLY A 88 -27.33 -3.45 -37.81
N ASN A 89 -28.49 -3.75 -38.41
CA ASN A 89 -29.00 -5.11 -38.44
C ASN A 89 -27.96 -6.05 -39.07
N HIS A 90 -27.84 -7.26 -38.52
CA HIS A 90 -26.87 -8.27 -38.99
C HIS A 90 -27.10 -8.65 -40.46
N THR A 91 -28.30 -8.40 -41.00
CA THR A 91 -28.63 -8.56 -42.42
C THR A 91 -27.89 -7.59 -43.34
N ASP A 92 -27.45 -6.45 -42.82
CA ASP A 92 -26.84 -5.36 -43.59
C ASP A 92 -25.31 -5.39 -43.48
N TRP A 93 -24.76 -6.37 -42.75
CA TRP A 93 -23.32 -6.53 -42.60
C TRP A 93 -22.77 -7.08 -43.91
N SER A 94 -21.78 -6.37 -44.46
CA SER A 94 -21.01 -6.89 -45.58
C SER A 94 -20.32 -8.19 -45.15
N VAL A 95 -20.50 -9.26 -45.90
CA VAL A 95 -19.67 -10.46 -45.76
C VAL A 95 -18.26 -10.07 -46.17
N VAL A 96 -17.40 -9.82 -45.18
CA VAL A 96 -15.97 -9.68 -45.40
C VAL A 96 -15.39 -11.09 -45.36
N GLU A 97 -14.63 -11.48 -46.38
CA GLU A 97 -13.82 -12.70 -46.30
C GLU A 97 -12.85 -12.53 -45.13
N VAL A 98 -13.16 -13.19 -44.02
CA VAL A 98 -12.28 -13.20 -42.85
C VAL A 98 -11.06 -14.00 -43.27
N ASN A 99 -9.93 -13.31 -43.42
CA ASN A 99 -8.67 -13.99 -43.61
C ASN A 99 -8.39 -14.78 -42.32
N ASP A 100 -8.55 -16.09 -42.35
CA ASP A 100 -8.40 -17.01 -41.21
C ASP A 100 -6.99 -16.97 -40.58
N ASN A 101 -6.05 -16.22 -41.19
CA ASN A 101 -4.71 -15.96 -40.68
C ASN A 101 -4.66 -14.96 -39.50
N ILE A 102 -5.69 -14.92 -38.65
CA ILE A 102 -5.66 -14.14 -37.40
C ILE A 102 -4.76 -14.88 -36.40
N LEU A 103 -3.51 -14.47 -36.31
CA LEU A 103 -2.59 -15.00 -35.32
C LEU A 103 -2.91 -14.42 -33.94
N PRO A 104 -2.80 -15.21 -32.86
CA PRO A 104 -2.93 -14.68 -31.51
C PRO A 104 -1.88 -13.58 -31.27
N PRO A 105 -2.15 -12.63 -30.35
CA PRO A 105 -1.18 -11.62 -29.96
C PRO A 105 0.15 -12.29 -29.58
N ILE A 106 1.25 -11.84 -30.19
CA ILE A 106 2.57 -12.41 -29.94
C ILE A 106 2.99 -12.08 -28.50
N PHE A 107 2.73 -13.00 -27.58
CA PHE A 107 3.15 -12.88 -26.19
C PHE A 107 4.49 -13.60 -25.98
N ARG A 108 5.57 -12.83 -25.83
CA ARG A 108 6.88 -13.38 -25.41
C ARG A 108 7.11 -13.07 -23.94
N ARG A 109 7.28 -14.11 -23.12
CA ARG A 109 7.97 -13.93 -21.83
C ARG A 109 9.42 -13.57 -22.16
N PRO A 110 9.97 -12.44 -21.67
CA PRO A 110 11.37 -12.10 -21.92
C PRO A 110 12.27 -13.23 -21.42
N ALA A 111 13.21 -13.65 -22.26
CA ALA A 111 14.19 -14.67 -21.90
C ALA A 111 15.07 -14.13 -20.76
N GLY A 112 14.97 -14.74 -19.58
CA GLY A 112 15.74 -14.31 -18.42
C GLY A 112 15.26 -14.90 -17.11
N ARG A 113 16.16 -14.94 -16.14
CA ARG A 113 15.85 -15.33 -14.76
C ARG A 113 14.79 -14.37 -14.19
N PRO A 114 13.77 -14.88 -13.48
CA PRO A 114 12.86 -14.03 -12.72
C PRO A 114 13.63 -13.02 -11.88
N ARG A 115 13.20 -11.75 -11.91
CA ARG A 115 13.88 -10.69 -11.16
C ARG A 115 13.94 -11.10 -9.68
N LYS A 116 15.15 -11.18 -9.11
CA LYS A 116 15.32 -11.41 -7.67
C LYS A 116 14.71 -10.27 -6.84
N ARG A 117 14.66 -9.06 -7.40
CA ARG A 117 14.04 -7.90 -6.77
C ARG A 117 12.62 -7.74 -7.30
N ARG A 118 11.66 -7.68 -6.38
CA ARG A 118 10.25 -7.40 -6.64
C ARG A 118 10.11 -6.07 -7.40
N ILE A 119 9.23 -6.03 -8.40
CA ILE A 119 8.79 -4.78 -9.03
C ILE A 119 7.75 -4.15 -8.10
N PRO A 120 7.98 -2.94 -7.57
CA PRO A 120 6.99 -2.29 -6.73
C PRO A 120 5.75 -1.88 -7.52
N SER A 121 4.58 -1.96 -6.89
CA SER A 121 3.33 -1.43 -7.43
C SER A 121 3.30 0.10 -7.37
N ILE A 122 2.42 0.72 -8.14
CA ILE A 122 2.19 2.17 -8.08
C ILE A 122 1.82 2.57 -6.64
N GLY A 123 2.55 3.55 -6.08
CA GLY A 123 2.43 4.00 -4.69
C GLY A 123 3.36 3.32 -3.68
N GLU A 124 4.08 2.25 -4.04
CA GLU A 124 5.07 1.64 -3.16
C GLU A 124 6.41 2.40 -3.19
N VAL A 125 6.82 2.94 -2.04
CA VAL A 125 8.08 3.67 -1.89
C VAL A 125 9.20 2.76 -1.41
N SER A 126 10.30 2.70 -2.17
CA SER A 126 11.53 2.03 -1.72
C SER A 126 12.18 2.83 -0.59
N LYS A 127 12.11 2.33 0.65
CA LYS A 127 12.79 2.96 1.78
C LYS A 127 14.28 2.59 1.78
N SER A 128 15.16 3.59 1.72
CA SER A 128 16.59 3.36 2.01
C SER A 128 16.79 3.27 3.53
N SER A 129 17.47 2.22 3.99
CA SER A 129 17.85 2.10 5.39
C SER A 129 19.04 3.01 5.66
N LYS A 130 18.92 3.94 6.63
CA LYS A 130 20.04 4.71 7.17
C LYS A 130 20.79 3.89 8.22
N CYS A 131 22.10 4.07 8.29
CA CYS A 131 22.94 3.47 9.33
C CYS A 131 22.53 3.98 10.71
N SER A 132 22.31 3.09 11.68
CA SER A 132 21.89 3.48 13.03
C SER A 132 22.99 4.22 13.81
N ARG A 133 24.28 3.99 13.49
CA ARG A 133 25.47 4.59 14.15
C ARG A 133 25.76 6.01 13.66
N CYS A 134 25.87 6.23 12.34
CA CYS A 134 26.29 7.52 11.77
C CYS A 134 25.16 8.28 11.04
N LYS A 135 23.94 7.73 11.02
CA LYS A 135 22.74 8.29 10.35
C LYS A 135 22.86 8.53 8.83
N ARG A 136 23.99 8.18 8.19
CA ARG A 136 24.19 8.25 6.73
C ARG A 136 23.53 7.08 6.01
N ALA A 137 23.19 7.26 4.73
CA ALA A 137 22.61 6.23 3.88
C ALA A 137 23.69 5.27 3.33
N ASP A 138 23.29 4.31 2.50
CA ASP A 138 24.15 3.41 1.70
C ASP A 138 24.88 2.29 2.42
N HIS A 139 24.82 2.23 3.75
CA HIS A 139 25.42 1.14 4.52
C HIS A 139 24.66 0.85 5.82
N ASN A 140 24.93 -0.31 6.40
CA ASN A 140 24.35 -0.74 7.67
C ASN A 140 25.38 -0.61 8.81
N ILE A 141 24.93 -0.74 10.06
CA ILE A 141 25.80 -0.57 11.25
C ILE A 141 26.99 -1.54 11.27
N ARG A 142 26.84 -2.73 10.68
CA ARG A 142 27.88 -3.76 10.61
C ARG A 142 29.04 -3.37 9.69
N THR A 143 28.81 -2.52 8.69
CA THR A 143 29.84 -2.04 7.76
C THR A 143 30.15 -0.55 7.95
N CYS A 144 29.73 0.05 9.07
CA CYS A 144 29.92 1.47 9.33
C CYS A 144 31.36 1.77 9.74
N ARG A 145 32.06 2.58 8.92
CA ARG A 145 33.42 3.08 9.19
C ARG A 145 33.44 4.50 9.77
N PHE A 146 32.27 5.13 9.92
CA PHE A 146 32.15 6.48 10.46
C PHE A 146 31.98 6.45 11.98
N GLU A 147 32.45 7.51 12.64
CA GLU A 147 32.26 7.71 14.07
C GLU A 147 30.76 7.86 14.42
N PRO A 148 30.37 7.46 15.64
CA PRO A 148 29.01 7.67 16.12
C PRO A 148 28.68 9.16 16.20
N ILE A 149 27.43 9.51 15.90
CA ILE A 149 26.84 10.81 16.26
C ILE A 149 26.21 10.68 17.64
#